data_AF-X0S717-F1
#
_entry.id   AF-X0S717-F1
#
_cell.length_a   1.000
_cell.length_b   1.000
_cell.length_c   1.000
_cell.angle_alpha   90.00
_cell.angle_beta   90.00
_cell.angle_gamma   90.00
#
_symmetry.space_group_name_H-M   'P 1'
#
loop_
_entity.id
_entity.type
_entity.pdbx_description
1 polymer ?
#
loop_
_entity_poly.entity_id
_entity_poly.type
_entity_poly.pdbx_seq_one_letter_code
_entity_poly.pdbx_strand_id
1 'polypeptide(L)'
;MKRVFLYVLVCMFLFSFHFVSMAEDPLVEADALFEKGDITNITSILESIPLYIKAVEANPDSYEANWKCARAHREYADHALEGEYEGWKDICKEYGKKGMEYAEKAQELEPEKIEGHYYFGLSAGTYTDGVSILKALREGLKGSMQDAFYEAYDIDKMYDIGGPMLAIARFWHQLPFPFK
;
A
#
# COMPACT_ATOMS: atom_id res chain seq x y z
N MET A 1 -12.81 -58.31 18.62
CA MET A 1 -13.13 -57.64 17.34
C MET A 1 -13.65 -56.21 17.51
N LYS A 2 -14.68 -55.94 18.35
CA LYS A 2 -15.23 -54.57 18.54
C LYS A 2 -14.24 -53.50 19.06
N ARG A 3 -13.31 -53.86 19.95
CA ARG A 3 -12.31 -52.91 20.51
C ARG A 3 -11.22 -52.54 19.49
N VAL A 4 -10.75 -53.49 18.70
CA VAL A 4 -9.76 -53.24 17.64
C VAL A 4 -10.34 -52.33 16.55
N PHE A 5 -11.61 -52.54 16.20
CA PHE A 5 -12.31 -51.68 15.25
C PHE A 5 -12.44 -50.23 15.75
N LEU A 6 -12.68 -50.04 17.05
CA LEU A 6 -12.74 -48.72 17.68
C LEU A 6 -11.38 -48.01 17.67
N TYR A 7 -10.28 -48.72 17.92
CA TYR A 7 -8.93 -48.13 17.85
C TYR A 7 -8.54 -47.74 16.42
N VAL A 8 -8.91 -48.54 15.42
CA VAL A 8 -8.66 -48.19 14.00
C VAL A 8 -9.45 -46.94 13.60
N LEU A 9 -10.70 -46.80 14.07
CA LEU A 9 -11.54 -45.63 13.79
C LEU A 9 -11.03 -44.35 14.47
N VAL A 10 -10.50 -44.46 15.70
CA VAL A 10 -9.85 -43.34 16.40
C VAL A 10 -8.53 -42.93 15.74
N CYS A 11 -7.73 -43.89 15.26
CA CYS A 11 -6.50 -43.60 14.51
C CYS A 11 -6.79 -42.95 13.15
N MET A 12 -7.87 -43.33 12.46
CA MET A 12 -8.28 -42.67 11.21
C MET A 12 -8.79 -41.24 11.42
N PHE A 13 -9.45 -40.96 12.56
CA PHE A 13 -9.87 -39.59 12.92
C PHE A 13 -8.71 -38.67 13.35
N LEU A 14 -7.61 -39.24 13.88
CA LEU A 14 -6.41 -38.48 14.25
C LEU A 14 -5.51 -38.14 13.04
N PHE A 15 -5.67 -38.85 11.91
CA PHE A 15 -4.94 -38.56 10.66
C PHE A 15 -5.65 -37.55 9.74
N SER A 16 -6.91 -37.21 10.02
CA SER A 16 -7.66 -36.17 9.28
C SER A 16 -7.30 -34.74 9.70
N PHE A 17 -6.37 -34.56 10.62
CA PHE A 17 -5.96 -33.25 11.10
C PHE A 17 -4.64 -32.81 10.46
N HIS A 18 -4.76 -31.76 9.63
CA HIS A 18 -3.71 -30.83 9.19
C HIS A 18 -2.79 -31.28 8.03
N PHE A 19 -3.35 -31.45 6.84
CA PHE A 19 -2.68 -30.85 5.68
C PHE A 19 -2.86 -29.34 5.80
N VAL A 20 -2.02 -28.67 6.61
CA VAL A 20 -1.82 -27.23 6.44
C VAL A 20 -1.15 -27.11 5.09
N SER A 21 -1.89 -26.60 4.11
CA SER A 21 -1.29 -26.15 2.86
C SER A 21 -0.15 -25.22 3.24
N MET A 22 1.10 -25.57 2.91
CA MET A 22 2.22 -24.64 2.91
C MET A 22 2.05 -23.70 1.73
N ALA A 23 0.93 -22.97 1.69
CA ALA A 23 0.83 -21.81 0.84
C ALA A 23 1.83 -20.80 1.41
N GLU A 24 2.76 -20.37 0.57
CA GLU A 24 3.70 -19.30 0.90
C GLU A 24 2.91 -18.07 1.35
N ASP A 25 3.42 -17.36 2.36
CA ASP A 25 2.77 -16.17 2.90
C ASP A 25 2.56 -15.16 1.76
N PRO A 26 1.31 -14.79 1.41
CA PRO A 26 1.02 -13.86 0.32
C PRO A 26 1.83 -12.56 0.43
N LEU A 27 2.18 -12.13 1.64
CA LEU A 27 2.98 -10.93 1.85
C LEU A 27 4.42 -11.10 1.36
N VAL A 28 5.03 -12.27 1.60
CA VAL A 28 6.39 -12.60 1.14
C VAL A 28 6.44 -12.72 -0.38
N GLU A 29 5.44 -13.37 -0.97
CA GLU A 29 5.32 -13.47 -2.43
C GLU A 29 5.13 -12.09 -3.07
N ALA A 30 4.30 -11.24 -2.45
CA ALA A 30 4.10 -9.86 -2.89
C ALA A 30 5.38 -9.03 -2.82
N ASP A 31 6.14 -9.10 -1.71
CA ASP A 31 7.42 -8.42 -1.55
C ASP A 31 8.42 -8.85 -2.65
N ALA A 32 8.53 -10.15 -2.91
CA ALA A 32 9.45 -10.69 -3.92
C ALA A 32 9.10 -10.26 -5.37
N LEU A 33 7.82 -10.01 -5.67
CA LEU A 33 7.41 -9.43 -6.95
C LEU A 33 7.63 -7.92 -6.98
N PHE A 34 7.30 -7.22 -5.90
CA PHE A 34 7.48 -5.79 -5.78
C PHE A 34 8.95 -5.39 -5.96
N GLU A 35 9.89 -6.10 -5.32
CA GLU A 35 11.34 -5.85 -5.42
C GLU A 35 11.93 -6.00 -6.82
N LYS A 36 11.24 -6.70 -7.73
CA LYS A 36 11.67 -6.84 -9.14
C LYS A 36 11.15 -5.71 -10.03
N GLY A 37 10.25 -4.88 -9.51
CA GLY A 37 9.64 -3.81 -10.28
C GLY A 37 10.41 -2.50 -10.13
N ASP A 38 10.34 -1.73 -11.20
CA ASP A 38 10.87 -0.38 -11.32
C ASP A 38 10.13 0.31 -12.48
N ILE A 39 10.59 1.50 -12.89
CA ILE A 39 10.03 2.22 -14.05
C ILE A 39 10.04 1.42 -15.36
N THR A 40 10.97 0.49 -15.54
CA THR A 40 11.06 -0.36 -16.74
C THR A 40 10.28 -1.67 -16.61
N ASN A 41 9.90 -2.04 -15.39
CA ASN A 41 9.18 -3.27 -15.06
C ASN A 41 7.98 -3.01 -14.12
N ILE A 42 7.13 -2.06 -14.48
CA ILE A 42 5.94 -1.72 -13.68
C ILE A 42 4.97 -2.89 -13.53
N THR A 43 4.99 -3.84 -14.47
CA THR A 43 4.15 -5.05 -14.44
C THR A 43 4.40 -5.87 -13.19
N SER A 44 5.65 -5.96 -12.72
CA SER A 44 5.97 -6.71 -11.49
C SER A 44 5.34 -6.07 -10.24
N ILE A 45 5.28 -4.73 -10.17
CA ILE A 45 4.56 -4.03 -9.09
C ILE A 45 3.07 -4.29 -9.22
N LEU A 46 2.51 -4.19 -10.43
CA LEU A 46 1.09 -4.46 -10.67
C LEU A 46 0.69 -5.89 -10.25
N GLU A 47 1.54 -6.88 -10.54
CA GLU A 47 1.33 -8.29 -10.16
C GLU A 47 1.46 -8.52 -8.63
N SER A 48 2.23 -7.68 -7.92
CA SER A 48 2.32 -7.74 -6.46
C SER A 48 1.05 -7.28 -5.74
N ILE A 49 0.30 -6.34 -6.33
CA ILE A 49 -0.89 -5.74 -5.72
C ILE A 49 -1.94 -6.77 -5.28
N PRO A 50 -2.40 -7.72 -6.13
CA PRO A 50 -3.39 -8.71 -5.70
C PRO A 50 -2.92 -9.59 -4.54
N LEU A 51 -1.62 -9.81 -4.38
CA LEU A 51 -1.06 -10.58 -3.27
C LEU A 51 -1.03 -9.75 -1.98
N TYR A 52 -0.67 -8.46 -2.05
CA TYR A 52 -0.83 -7.56 -0.90
C TYR A 52 -2.30 -7.45 -0.48
N ILE A 53 -3.23 -7.35 -1.43
CA ILE A 53 -4.68 -7.36 -1.14
C ILE A 53 -5.06 -8.65 -0.41
N LYS A 54 -4.62 -9.81 -0.89
CA LYS A 54 -4.85 -11.10 -0.24
C LYS A 54 -4.27 -11.15 1.18
N ALA A 55 -3.11 -10.55 1.42
CA ALA A 55 -2.52 -10.43 2.74
C ALA A 55 -3.38 -9.55 3.68
N VAL A 56 -3.90 -8.42 3.17
CA VAL A 56 -4.85 -7.57 3.90
C VAL A 56 -6.16 -8.30 4.17
N GLU A 57 -6.71 -9.05 3.22
CA GLU A 57 -7.94 -9.84 3.41
C GLU A 57 -7.76 -10.93 4.47
N ALA A 58 -6.58 -11.56 4.53
CA ALA A 58 -6.26 -12.57 5.53
C ALA A 58 -6.09 -11.98 6.94
N ASN A 59 -5.57 -10.75 7.04
CA ASN A 59 -5.44 -10.03 8.29
C ASN A 59 -5.62 -8.50 8.09
N PRO A 60 -6.85 -7.98 8.15
CA PRO A 60 -7.14 -6.56 7.88
C PRO A 60 -6.49 -5.58 8.86
N ASP A 61 -6.15 -6.05 10.06
CA ASP A 61 -5.47 -5.26 11.10
C ASP A 61 -3.95 -5.43 11.07
N SER A 62 -3.40 -6.05 10.02
CA SER A 62 -1.96 -6.06 9.77
C SER A 62 -1.50 -4.69 9.29
N TYR A 63 -0.80 -3.95 10.15
CA TYR A 63 -0.13 -2.72 9.76
C TYR A 63 0.74 -2.91 8.51
N GLU A 64 1.55 -3.98 8.51
CA GLU A 64 2.52 -4.25 7.46
C GLU A 64 1.87 -4.54 6.10
N ALA A 65 0.78 -5.32 6.09
CA ALA A 65 0.06 -5.60 4.86
C ALA A 65 -0.58 -4.32 4.30
N ASN A 66 -1.15 -3.47 5.16
CA ASN A 66 -1.81 -2.24 4.73
C ASN A 66 -0.82 -1.23 4.14
N TRP A 67 0.28 -0.88 4.83
CA TRP A 67 1.19 0.13 4.29
C TRP A 67 1.95 -0.37 3.04
N LYS A 68 2.29 -1.67 2.97
CA LYS A 68 2.91 -2.24 1.76
C LYS A 68 1.94 -2.28 0.58
N CYS A 69 0.66 -2.57 0.83
CA CYS A 69 -0.38 -2.48 -0.20
C CYS A 69 -0.52 -1.03 -0.71
N ALA A 70 -0.51 -0.04 0.21
CA ALA A 70 -0.52 1.38 -0.15
C ALA A 70 0.68 1.76 -1.02
N ARG A 71 1.89 1.35 -0.60
CA ARG A 71 3.13 1.54 -1.36
C ARG A 71 3.03 0.95 -2.76
N ALA A 72 2.58 -0.29 -2.90
CA ALA A 72 2.47 -0.95 -4.21
C ALA A 72 1.53 -0.19 -5.16
N HIS A 73 0.39 0.30 -4.65
CA HIS A 73 -0.51 1.13 -5.44
C HIS A 73 0.13 2.47 -5.84
N ARG A 74 0.83 3.13 -4.90
CA ARG A 74 1.55 4.37 -5.18
C ARG A 74 2.62 4.17 -6.26
N GLU A 75 3.53 3.23 -6.08
CA GLU A 75 4.68 3.03 -6.98
C GLU A 75 4.23 2.63 -8.39
N TYR A 76 3.22 1.76 -8.51
CA TYR A 76 2.66 1.40 -9.82
C TYR A 76 2.19 2.64 -10.59
N ALA A 77 1.43 3.51 -9.92
CA ALA A 77 0.94 4.73 -10.53
C ALA A 77 2.03 5.77 -10.76
N ASP A 78 3.00 5.90 -9.86
CA ASP A 78 4.11 6.82 -10.04
C ASP A 78 4.95 6.46 -11.25
N HIS A 79 5.32 5.19 -11.38
CA HIS A 79 6.08 4.72 -12.53
C HIS A 79 5.27 4.74 -13.82
N ALA A 80 3.94 4.53 -13.77
CA ALA A 80 3.08 4.74 -14.92
C ALA A 80 3.11 6.21 -15.40
N LEU A 81 3.11 7.17 -14.47
CA LEU A 81 3.28 8.59 -14.79
C LEU A 81 4.69 8.89 -15.30
N GLU A 82 5.73 8.46 -14.59
CA GLU A 82 7.14 8.77 -14.91
C GLU A 82 7.56 8.19 -16.26
N GLY A 83 7.09 6.98 -16.58
CA GLY A 83 7.29 6.34 -17.88
C GLY A 83 6.32 6.80 -18.98
N GLU A 84 5.44 7.77 -18.68
CA GLU A 84 4.42 8.29 -19.59
C GLU A 84 3.55 7.21 -20.26
N TYR A 85 3.20 6.16 -19.51
CA TYR A 85 2.41 5.05 -20.01
C TYR A 85 1.03 5.52 -20.49
N GLU A 86 0.48 4.85 -21.51
CA GLU A 86 -0.87 5.16 -21.99
C GLU A 86 -1.89 5.02 -20.84
N GLY A 87 -2.73 6.03 -20.67
CA GLY A 87 -3.74 6.04 -19.61
C GLY A 87 -3.19 6.34 -18.21
N TRP A 88 -1.95 6.80 -18.05
CA TRP A 88 -1.35 7.09 -16.74
C TRP A 88 -2.22 7.96 -15.83
N LYS A 89 -3.00 8.90 -16.38
CA LYS A 89 -3.91 9.74 -15.58
C LYS A 89 -5.00 8.92 -14.88
N ASP A 90 -5.61 7.99 -15.58
CA ASP A 90 -6.64 7.12 -15.02
C ASP A 90 -6.03 6.12 -14.04
N ILE A 91 -4.81 5.63 -14.33
CA ILE A 91 -4.02 4.82 -13.40
C ILE A 91 -3.75 5.59 -12.10
N CYS A 92 -3.21 6.82 -12.20
CA CYS A 92 -2.94 7.68 -11.04
C CYS A 92 -4.19 7.96 -10.22
N LYS A 93 -5.32 8.24 -10.89
CA LYS A 93 -6.61 8.44 -10.22
C LYS A 93 -7.08 7.19 -9.48
N GLU A 94 -7.01 6.02 -10.09
CA GLU A 94 -7.51 4.78 -9.47
C GLU A 94 -6.59 4.31 -8.34
N TYR A 95 -5.30 4.15 -8.65
CA TYR A 95 -4.35 3.54 -7.73
C TYR A 95 -3.88 4.54 -6.67
N GLY A 96 -3.81 5.84 -6.97
CA GLY A 96 -3.61 6.86 -5.94
C GLY A 96 -4.73 6.85 -4.89
N LYS A 97 -5.99 6.69 -5.31
CA LYS A 97 -7.12 6.59 -4.38
C LYS A 97 -7.05 5.32 -3.53
N LYS A 98 -6.82 4.15 -4.14
CA LYS A 98 -6.67 2.88 -3.39
C LYS A 98 -5.48 2.94 -2.42
N GLY A 99 -4.36 3.54 -2.84
CA GLY A 99 -3.19 3.75 -2.00
C GLY A 99 -3.52 4.56 -0.75
N MET A 100 -4.31 5.64 -0.88
CA MET A 100 -4.79 6.40 0.28
C MET A 100 -5.64 5.55 1.24
N GLU A 101 -6.56 4.74 0.72
CA GLU A 101 -7.46 3.91 1.55
C GLU A 101 -6.66 2.91 2.42
N TYR A 102 -5.65 2.24 1.84
CA TYR A 102 -4.79 1.33 2.61
C TYR A 102 -3.85 2.07 3.56
N ALA A 103 -3.33 3.23 3.16
CA ALA A 103 -2.46 4.03 4.01
C ALA A 103 -3.21 4.62 5.22
N GLU A 104 -4.46 5.05 5.03
CA GLU A 104 -5.35 5.53 6.10
C GLU A 104 -5.57 4.42 7.14
N LYS A 105 -5.85 3.18 6.69
CA LYS A 105 -5.93 2.04 7.60
C LYS A 105 -4.61 1.79 8.35
N ALA A 106 -3.46 1.95 7.71
CA ALA A 106 -2.16 1.84 8.37
C ALA A 106 -1.93 2.94 9.43
N GLN A 107 -2.34 4.19 9.15
CA GLN A 107 -2.33 5.30 10.11
C GLN A 107 -3.23 5.02 11.32
N GLU A 108 -4.42 4.44 11.10
CA GLU A 108 -5.34 4.06 12.19
C GLU A 108 -4.76 2.98 13.10
N LEU A 109 -4.07 1.99 12.52
CA LEU A 109 -3.51 0.86 13.25
C LEU A 109 -2.28 1.24 14.08
N GLU A 110 -1.37 2.01 13.49
CA GLU A 110 -0.09 2.40 14.11
C GLU A 110 0.23 3.86 13.77
N PRO A 111 -0.43 4.83 14.44
CA PRO A 111 -0.29 6.25 14.11
C PRO A 111 1.10 6.82 14.40
N GLU A 112 1.92 6.15 15.21
CA GLU A 112 3.28 6.56 15.52
C GLU A 112 4.32 6.04 14.51
N LYS A 113 3.89 5.22 13.52
CA LYS A 113 4.78 4.70 12.48
C LYS A 113 4.66 5.51 11.19
N ILE A 114 5.79 5.69 10.53
CA ILE A 114 5.93 6.64 9.42
C ILE A 114 5.22 6.18 8.14
N GLU A 115 5.20 4.88 7.84
CA GLU A 115 4.87 4.38 6.51
C GLU A 115 3.42 4.70 6.12
N GLY A 116 2.49 4.66 7.07
CA GLY A 116 1.09 5.05 6.84
C GLY A 116 0.97 6.52 6.44
N HIS A 117 1.59 7.42 7.20
CA HIS A 117 1.58 8.87 6.90
C HIS A 117 2.29 9.19 5.59
N TYR A 118 3.46 8.59 5.39
CA TYR A 118 4.28 8.81 4.21
C TYR A 118 3.55 8.36 2.93
N TYR A 119 3.07 7.11 2.89
CA TYR A 119 2.40 6.59 1.71
C TYR A 119 0.99 7.17 1.53
N PHE A 120 0.32 7.65 2.57
CA PHE A 120 -0.93 8.42 2.42
C PHE A 120 -0.66 9.71 1.63
N GLY A 121 0.31 10.51 2.07
CA GLY A 121 0.64 11.78 1.42
C GLY A 121 1.10 11.59 -0.04
N LEU A 122 1.96 10.59 -0.29
CA LEU A 122 2.39 10.26 -1.65
C LEU A 122 1.24 9.77 -2.54
N SER A 123 0.37 8.90 -2.02
CA SER A 123 -0.80 8.40 -2.76
C SER A 123 -1.78 9.52 -3.08
N ALA A 124 -2.02 10.44 -2.14
CA ALA A 124 -2.83 11.63 -2.38
C ALA A 124 -2.22 12.55 -3.45
N GLY A 125 -0.88 12.68 -3.48
CA GLY A 125 -0.16 13.37 -4.55
C GLY A 125 -0.40 12.73 -5.91
N THR A 126 -0.29 11.41 -5.97
CA THR A 126 -0.57 10.60 -7.17
C THR A 126 -1.99 10.79 -7.68
N TYR A 127 -2.97 10.67 -6.78
CA TYR A 127 -4.37 10.89 -7.11
C TYR A 127 -4.57 12.28 -7.70
N THR A 128 -3.91 13.28 -7.12
CA THR A 128 -3.92 14.67 -7.61
C THR A 128 -3.36 14.79 -9.03
N ASP A 129 -2.28 14.07 -9.35
CA ASP A 129 -1.74 14.01 -10.71
C ASP A 129 -2.76 13.42 -11.72
N GLY A 130 -3.59 12.47 -11.28
CA GLY A 130 -4.66 11.89 -12.09
C GLY A 130 -5.90 12.78 -12.27
N VAL A 131 -6.35 13.49 -11.22
CA VAL A 131 -7.61 14.25 -11.23
C VAL A 131 -7.48 15.76 -11.41
N SER A 132 -6.25 16.28 -11.42
CA SER A 132 -5.85 17.70 -11.32
C SER A 132 -5.92 18.31 -9.91
N ILE A 133 -4.99 19.23 -9.65
CA ILE A 133 -4.87 19.98 -8.39
C ILE A 133 -6.14 20.73 -8.00
N LEU A 134 -6.84 21.35 -8.94
CA LEU A 134 -8.07 22.09 -8.63
C LEU A 134 -9.19 21.17 -8.12
N LYS A 135 -9.25 19.94 -8.65
CA LYS A 135 -10.22 18.95 -8.17
C LYS A 135 -9.83 18.42 -6.79
N ALA A 136 -8.57 18.03 -6.60
CA ALA A 136 -8.06 17.58 -5.31
C ALA A 136 -8.27 18.63 -4.20
N LEU A 137 -8.05 19.93 -4.50
CA LEU A 137 -8.33 21.02 -3.58
C LEU A 137 -9.81 21.13 -3.19
N ARG A 138 -10.73 20.97 -4.15
CA ARG A 138 -12.18 20.97 -3.87
C ARG A 138 -12.62 19.78 -3.04
N GLU A 139 -11.93 18.65 -3.17
CA GLU A 139 -12.14 17.45 -2.37
C GLU A 139 -11.49 17.53 -0.97
N GLY A 140 -10.82 18.64 -0.65
CA GLY A 140 -10.25 18.89 0.68
C GLY A 140 -8.88 18.27 0.93
N LEU A 141 -8.23 17.71 -0.10
CA LEU A 141 -6.98 16.95 0.07
C LEU A 141 -5.78 17.77 0.53
N LYS A 142 -5.85 19.11 0.45
CA LYS A 142 -4.74 19.97 0.93
C LYS A 142 -4.40 19.67 2.39
N GLY A 143 -5.40 19.68 3.27
CA GLY A 143 -5.20 19.54 4.71
C GLY A 143 -4.63 18.18 5.07
N SER A 144 -5.32 17.12 4.67
CA SER A 144 -4.89 15.75 4.99
C SER A 144 -3.53 15.38 4.39
N MET A 145 -3.22 15.85 3.17
CA MET A 145 -1.91 15.62 2.56
C MET A 145 -0.80 16.38 3.32
N GLN A 146 -1.07 17.63 3.70
CA GLN A 146 -0.12 18.43 4.47
C GLN A 146 0.15 17.76 5.83
N ASP A 147 -0.91 17.42 6.57
CA ASP A 147 -0.79 16.81 7.89
C ASP A 147 0.00 15.49 7.82
N ALA A 148 -0.30 14.63 6.85
CA ALA A 148 0.43 13.37 6.65
C ALA A 148 1.92 13.59 6.34
N PHE A 149 2.28 14.57 5.51
CA PHE A 149 3.70 14.85 5.23
C PHE A 149 4.45 15.42 6.43
N TYR A 150 3.82 16.29 7.22
CA TYR A 150 4.45 16.83 8.43
C TYR A 150 4.57 15.78 9.53
N GLU A 151 3.57 14.92 9.71
CA GLU A 151 3.66 13.81 10.65
C GLU A 151 4.79 12.83 10.27
N ALA A 152 4.88 12.44 8.99
CA ALA A 152 5.99 11.62 8.51
C ALA A 152 7.36 12.30 8.74
N TYR A 153 7.44 13.62 8.54
CA TYR A 153 8.66 14.38 8.80
C TYR A 153 9.03 14.40 10.30
N ASP A 154 8.05 14.55 11.19
CA ASP A 154 8.27 14.59 12.63
C ASP A 154 8.66 13.22 13.20
N ILE A 155 8.12 12.12 12.65
CA ILE A 155 8.49 10.74 13.01
C ILE A 155 9.92 10.42 12.54
N ASP A 156 10.20 10.53 11.23
CA ASP A 156 11.53 10.31 10.67
C ASP A 156 11.72 11.07 9.35
N LYS A 157 12.20 12.31 9.46
CA LYS A 157 12.55 13.14 8.30
C LYS A 157 13.58 12.56 7.33
N MET A 158 14.38 11.56 7.74
CA MET A 158 15.42 10.93 6.90
C MET A 158 14.95 9.64 6.25
N TYR A 159 13.74 9.17 6.56
CA TYR A 159 13.12 8.02 5.90
C TYR A 159 13.16 8.17 4.39
N ASP A 160 13.42 7.05 3.70
CA ASP A 160 13.57 6.99 2.25
C ASP A 160 14.48 8.10 1.69
N ILE A 161 15.68 8.23 2.28
CA ILE A 161 16.70 9.20 1.85
C ILE A 161 16.17 10.65 1.90
N GLY A 162 15.41 10.98 2.94
CA GLY A 162 14.82 12.32 3.10
C GLY A 162 13.51 12.51 2.33
N GLY A 163 12.80 11.42 2.01
CA GLY A 163 11.51 11.41 1.35
C GLY A 163 10.50 12.42 1.91
N PRO A 164 10.26 12.48 3.24
CA PRO A 164 9.33 13.45 3.83
C PRO A 164 9.71 14.90 3.56
N MET A 165 11.01 15.23 3.63
CA MET A 165 11.50 16.59 3.32
C MET A 165 11.22 16.99 1.88
N LEU A 166 11.48 16.08 0.93
CA LEU A 166 11.23 16.29 -0.49
C LEU A 166 9.74 16.42 -0.78
N ALA A 167 8.91 15.60 -0.13
CA ALA A 167 7.46 15.63 -0.29
C ALA A 167 6.85 16.97 0.16
N ILE A 168 7.25 17.49 1.33
CA ILE A 168 6.84 18.82 1.81
C ILE A 168 7.26 19.92 0.83
N ALA A 169 8.51 19.87 0.34
CA ALA A 169 8.99 20.86 -0.62
C ALA A 169 8.18 20.83 -1.92
N ARG A 170 7.90 19.64 -2.47
CA ARG A 170 7.09 19.46 -3.69
C ARG A 170 5.66 19.93 -3.46
N PHE A 171 5.06 19.62 -2.32
CA PHE A 171 3.71 20.07 -1.94
C PHE A 171 3.58 21.59 -2.06
N TRP A 172 4.44 22.34 -1.37
CA TRP A 172 4.41 23.81 -1.40
C TRP A 172 4.80 24.41 -2.75
N HIS A 173 5.66 23.72 -3.51
CA HIS A 173 6.04 24.15 -4.85
C HIS A 173 4.85 24.07 -5.83
N GLN A 174 4.10 22.97 -5.79
CA GLN A 174 3.00 22.70 -6.73
C GLN A 174 1.70 23.44 -6.38
N LEU A 175 1.52 23.85 -5.13
CA LEU A 175 0.29 24.50 -4.68
C LEU A 175 0.07 25.87 -5.38
N PRO A 176 -1.06 26.11 -6.05
CA PRO A 176 -1.30 27.35 -6.76
C PRO A 176 -1.69 28.48 -5.78
N PHE A 177 -1.44 29.73 -6.15
CA PHE A 177 -2.01 30.88 -5.43
C PHE A 177 -3.55 30.87 -5.52
N PRO A 178 -4.30 31.23 -4.46
CA PRO A 178 -3.88 31.72 -3.15
C PRO A 178 -3.75 30.61 -2.09
N PHE A 179 -3.64 29.34 -2.49
CA PHE A 179 -3.66 28.21 -1.57
C PHE A 179 -2.30 27.93 -0.90
N LYS A 180 -1.22 28.59 -1.34
CA LYS A 180 0.08 28.60 -0.66
C LYS A 180 0.01 29.12 0.77
#